data_AF-A0A353DVM2-F1
#
_entry.id   AF-A0A353DVM2-F1
#
_cell.length_a   1.000
_cell.length_b   1.000
_cell.length_c   1.000
_cell.angle_alpha   90.00
_cell.angle_beta   90.00
_cell.angle_gamma   90.00
#
_symmetry.space_group_name_H-M   'P 1'
#
loop_
_entity.id
_entity.type
_entity.pdbx_description
1 polymer ?
#
loop_
_entity_poly.entity_id
_entity_poly.type
_entity_poly.pdbx_seq_one_letter_code
_entity_poly.pdbx_strand_id
1 'polypeptide(L)' 'MEYLEKLKFNADGLIPAIIQDAQNGRVLMMAWMNATAL' A
#
# COMPACT_ATOMS: atom_id res chain seq x y z
N MET A 1 -1.45 -9.52 -14.87
CA MET A 1 -2.46 -9.25 -13.82
C MET A 1 -2.21 -10.12 -12.60
N GLU A 2 -0.99 -10.13 -12.02
CA GLU A 2 -0.63 -11.11 -10.97
C GLU A 2 0.41 -10.52 -9.97
N TYR A 3 0.20 -9.26 -9.57
CA TYR A 3 1.01 -8.60 -8.54
C TYR A 3 0.27 -8.53 -7.20
N LEU A 4 -1.07 -8.42 -7.21
CA LEU A 4 -1.90 -8.35 -6.01
C LEU A 4 -1.87 -9.67 -5.21
N GLU A 5 -1.80 -10.82 -5.89
CA GLU A 5 -1.78 -12.14 -5.23
C GLU A 5 -0.47 -12.43 -4.47
N LYS A 6 0.59 -11.67 -4.76
CA LYS A 6 1.90 -11.79 -4.09
C LYS A 6 2.04 -10.85 -2.89
N LEU A 7 1.05 -9.99 -2.65
CA LEU A 7 1.07 -9.05 -1.54
C LEU A 7 0.84 -9.76 -0.21
N LYS A 8 1.74 -9.51 0.75
CA LYS A 8 1.60 -10.01 2.11
C LYS A 8 0.79 -9.02 2.93
N PHE A 9 -0.44 -9.40 3.24
CA PHE A 9 -1.27 -8.71 4.22
C PHE A 9 -0.91 -9.18 5.63
N ASN A 10 -1.13 -8.31 6.62
CA ASN A 10 -1.02 -8.68 8.03
C ASN A 10 -2.22 -9.56 8.46
N ALA A 11 -2.25 -9.95 9.74
CA ALA A 11 -3.33 -10.78 10.29
C ALA A 11 -4.73 -10.15 10.16
N ASP A 12 -4.79 -8.82 10.06
CA ASP A 12 -6.03 -8.05 9.91
C ASP A 12 -6.41 -7.83 8.43
N GLY A 13 -5.66 -8.39 7.48
CA GLY A 13 -5.92 -8.22 6.05
C GLY A 13 -5.49 -6.85 5.49
N LEU A 14 -4.56 -6.16 6.17
CA LEU A 14 -4.06 -4.84 5.80
C LEU A 14 -2.61 -4.88 5.30
N ILE A 15 -2.27 -3.99 4.38
CA ILE A 15 -0.91 -3.75 3.89
C ILE A 15 -0.51 -2.30 4.18
N PRO A 16 0.73 -2.03 4.62
CA PRO A 16 1.21 -0.66 4.75
C PRO A 16 1.44 -0.03 3.37
N ALA A 17 0.89 1.17 3.16
CA ALA A 17 1.04 1.97 1.96
C ALA A 17 1.74 3.30 2.30
N ILE A 18 2.78 3.63 1.54
CA ILE A 18 3.51 4.89 1.66
C ILE A 18 3.07 5.80 0.51
N ILE A 19 2.50 6.95 0.85
CA ILE A 19 2.09 7.95 -0.12
C ILE A 19 3.23 8.96 -0.25
N GLN A 20 3.66 9.16 -1.48
CA GLN A 20 4.79 10.00 -1.84
C GLN A 20 4.37 10.98 -2.93
N ASP A 21 4.91 12.19 -2.89
CA ASP A 21 4.81 13.14 -3.99
C ASP A 21 5.55 12.58 -5.21
N ALA A 22 4.84 12.48 -6.33
CA ALA A 22 5.34 11.87 -7.56
C ALA A 22 6.45 12.67 -8.27
N GLN A 23 6.58 13.97 -7.98
CA GLN A 23 7.55 14.84 -8.63
C GLN A 23 8.90 14.85 -7.92
N ASN A 24 8.89 14.87 -6.59
CA ASN A 24 10.09 15.09 -5.79
C ASN A 24 10.43 13.92 -4.84
N GLY A 25 9.57 12.90 -4.76
CA GLY A 25 9.82 11.77 -3.89
C GLY A 25 9.66 12.07 -2.39
N ARG A 26 8.99 13.15 -2.02
CA ARG A 26 8.73 13.45 -0.60
C ARG A 26 7.66 12.51 -0.06
N VAL A 27 7.96 11.80 1.02
CA VAL A 27 6.96 11.02 1.75
C VAL A 27 5.95 11.98 2.40
N LEU A 28 4.68 11.80 2.07
CA LEU A 28 3.57 12.60 2.57
C LEU A 28 2.96 11.96 3.81
N MET A 29 2.71 10.64 3.76
CA MET A 29 2.15 9.89 4.88
C MET A 29 2.34 8.37 4.72
N MET A 30 2.07 7.66 5.80
CA MET A 30 1.90 6.21 5.84
C MET A 30 0.45 5.89 6.21
N ALA A 31 -0.17 4.96 5.47
CA ALA A 31 -1.53 4.50 5.70
C ALA A 31 -1.61 2.98 5.61
N TRP A 32 -2.74 2.41 6.02
CA TRP A 32 -3.07 1.00 5.82
C TRP A 32 -4.13 0.87 4.73
N MET A 33 -3.97 -0.12 3.84
CA MET A 33 -4.94 -0.44 2.79
C MET A 33 -5.34 -1.91 2.89
N ASN A 34 -6.58 -2.24 2.54
CA ASN A 34 -7.04 -3.63 2.42
C ASN A 34 -7.08 -4.05 0.94
N ALA A 35 -7.28 -5.33 0.67
CA ALA A 35 -7.31 -5.87 -0.69
C ALA A 35 -8.43 -5.31 -1.59
N THR A 36 -9.51 -4.77 -1.01
CA THR A 36 -10.61 -4.13 -1.74
C THR A 36 -10.39 -2.65 -2.04
N ALA A 37 -9.47 -1.99 -1.33
CA ALA A 37 -9.12 -0.59 -1.50
C ALA A 37 -7.97 -0.37 -2.51
N LEU A 38 -7.26 -1.45 -2.86
CA LEU A 38 -6.22 -1.53 -3.89
C LEU A 38 -6.85 -1.79 -5.27
#